data_AF-A0AAW2CCQ6-F1
#
_entry.id   AF-A0AAW2CCQ6-F1
#
_cell.length_a   1.000
_cell.length_b   1.000
_cell.length_c   1.000
_cell.angle_alpha   90.00
_cell.angle_beta   90.00
_cell.angle_gamma   90.00
#
_symmetry.space_group_name_H-M   'P 1'
#
loop_
_entity.id
_entity.type
_entity.pdbx_description
1 polymer ?
#
loop_
_entity_poly.entity_id
_entity_poly.type
_entity_poly.pdbx_seq_one_letter_code
_entity_poly.pdbx_strand_id
1 'polypeptide(L)'
;MVMLLLWTKVFSRLVSMYRSNGTVIENPPHTHPRGTEILVVLEGTLFVGFVTSNTENRLFTKTLNKGEVFVFPVGLIHFQFNVGKTNAIAISSLSSQNAGVITIADADFGSNPPINPDVLTKAFQLDKNVVEELQKEFGGDN
;
A
#
# COMPACT_ATOMS: atom_id res chain seq x y z
N MET A 1 10.35 34.26 10.35
CA MET A 1 10.42 32.81 10.64
C MET A 1 9.02 32.24 10.86
N VAL A 2 8.14 32.31 9.85
CA VAL A 2 6.79 31.68 9.84
C VAL A 2 6.47 31.06 8.46
N MET A 3 7.28 31.33 7.43
CA MET A 3 7.10 30.78 6.08
C MET A 3 7.74 29.39 5.87
N LEU A 4 8.47 28.86 6.86
CA LEU A 4 9.10 27.53 6.79
C LEU A 4 8.21 26.41 7.35
N LEU A 5 7.17 26.75 8.13
CA LEU A 5 6.26 25.80 8.80
C LEU A 5 5.00 25.48 7.99
N LEU A 6 4.80 26.13 6.83
CA LEU A 6 3.71 25.82 5.89
C LEU A 6 4.13 24.84 4.78
N TRP A 7 5.44 24.58 4.63
CA TRP A 7 6.02 23.69 3.62
C TRP A 7 6.08 22.22 4.06
N THR A 8 5.81 21.95 5.32
CA THR A 8 5.82 20.65 5.97
C THR A 8 4.43 20.02 5.98
N LYS A 9 3.63 20.20 4.92
CA LYS A 9 2.30 19.58 4.86
C LYS A 9 2.07 18.74 3.62
N VAL A 10 2.83 18.91 2.54
CA VAL A 10 2.81 18.02 1.35
C VAL A 10 3.83 16.86 1.55
N PHE A 11 3.94 16.34 2.77
CA PHE A 11 5.12 15.64 3.27
C PHE A 11 5.48 14.36 2.52
N SER A 12 6.79 14.12 2.48
CA SER A 12 7.40 12.85 2.15
C SER A 12 7.26 11.83 3.29
N ARG A 13 6.89 10.59 2.97
CA ARG A 13 6.89 9.43 3.89
C ARG A 13 8.14 8.59 3.65
N LEU A 14 8.89 8.28 4.70
CA LEU A 14 9.95 7.27 4.62
C LEU A 14 9.29 5.88 4.59
N VAL A 15 9.62 5.09 3.58
CA VAL A 15 9.19 3.70 3.42
C VAL A 15 10.42 2.83 3.62
N SER A 16 10.45 2.08 4.72
CA SER A 16 11.53 1.14 5.04
C SER A 16 10.97 -0.27 5.07
N MET A 17 11.61 -1.16 4.31
CA MET A 17 11.20 -2.57 4.19
C MET A 17 12.41 -3.44 4.53
N TYR A 18 12.40 -3.98 5.74
CA TYR A 18 13.47 -4.83 6.26
C TYR A 18 13.32 -6.26 5.73
N ARG A 19 14.29 -7.14 5.94
CA ARG A 19 14.10 -8.57 5.72
C ARG A 19 14.27 -9.26 7.06
N SER A 20 13.23 -9.91 7.58
CA SER A 20 13.34 -10.70 8.83
C SER A 20 13.51 -12.17 8.48
N ASN A 21 14.58 -12.82 8.94
CA ASN A 21 14.78 -14.28 8.93
C ASN A 21 14.33 -15.05 7.66
N GLY A 22 14.46 -14.46 6.47
CA GLY A 22 14.06 -15.09 5.20
C GLY A 22 12.64 -14.76 4.71
N THR A 23 11.79 -14.16 5.53
CA THR A 23 10.46 -13.66 5.14
C THR A 23 10.61 -12.38 4.31
N VAL A 24 9.84 -12.31 3.22
CA VAL A 24 9.79 -11.11 2.38
C VAL A 24 8.88 -10.08 3.03
N ILE A 25 9.31 -8.82 3.09
CA ILE A 25 8.50 -7.72 3.63
C ILE A 25 7.88 -6.95 2.47
N GLU A 26 6.61 -6.60 2.65
CA GLU A 26 5.78 -5.88 1.70
C GLU A 26 5.14 -4.64 2.34
N ASN A 27 4.87 -3.64 1.52
CA ASN A 27 3.81 -2.68 1.79
C ASN A 27 2.60 -3.16 0.94
N PRO A 28 1.57 -3.74 1.58
CA PRO A 28 0.52 -4.51 0.90
C PRO A 28 -0.29 -3.64 -0.05
N PRO A 29 -1.16 -4.24 -0.89
CA PRO A 29 -2.07 -3.47 -1.75
C PRO A 29 -2.84 -2.39 -0.97
N HIS A 30 -2.64 -1.14 -1.37
CA HIS A 30 -3.28 0.02 -0.77
C HIS A 30 -3.56 1.11 -1.82
N THR A 31 -4.36 2.11 -1.44
CA THR A 31 -4.64 3.28 -2.28
C THR A 31 -4.62 4.58 -1.49
N HIS A 32 -4.32 5.67 -2.19
CA HIS A 32 -4.41 7.04 -1.70
C HIS A 32 -5.60 7.73 -2.38
N PRO A 33 -6.76 7.87 -1.71
CA PRO A 33 -7.96 8.43 -2.34
C PRO A 33 -7.83 9.90 -2.73
N ARG A 34 -6.85 10.62 -2.17
CA ARG A 34 -6.73 12.08 -2.33
C ARG A 34 -5.34 12.55 -2.73
N GLY A 35 -4.45 11.68 -3.20
CA GLY A 35 -3.12 12.07 -3.65
C GLY A 35 -2.45 11.05 -4.57
N THR A 36 -1.66 11.54 -5.53
CA THR A 36 -0.69 10.72 -6.28
C THR A 36 0.54 10.52 -5.41
N GLU A 37 1.13 9.33 -5.42
CA GLU A 37 2.41 9.06 -4.76
C GLU A 37 3.55 9.02 -5.80
N ILE A 38 4.68 9.63 -5.47
CA ILE A 38 5.95 9.43 -6.16
C ILE A 38 6.93 8.80 -5.18
N LEU A 39 7.59 7.71 -5.57
CA LEU A 39 8.52 6.95 -4.74
C LEU A 39 9.91 6.92 -5.38
N VAL A 40 10.94 7.22 -4.60
CA VAL A 40 12.36 7.08 -4.98
C VAL A 40 13.05 6.08 -4.06
N VAL A 41 13.79 5.13 -4.63
CA VAL A 41 14.57 4.16 -3.85
C VAL A 41 15.89 4.77 -3.42
N LEU A 42 16.18 4.77 -2.13
CA LEU A 42 17.46 5.22 -1.56
C LEU A 42 18.46 4.06 -1.40
N GLU A 43 17.95 2.87 -1.06
CA GLU A 43 18.74 1.66 -0.82
C GLU A 43 17.95 0.41 -1.21
N GLY A 44 18.66 -0.65 -1.63
CA GLY A 44 18.07 -1.94 -1.97
C GLY A 44 17.33 -1.98 -3.31
N THR A 45 16.39 -2.92 -3.43
CA THR A 45 15.62 -3.19 -4.64
C THR A 45 14.15 -3.44 -4.28
N LEU A 46 13.24 -2.71 -4.92
CA LEU A 46 11.80 -2.84 -4.71
C LEU A 46 11.11 -3.26 -6.01
N PHE A 47 10.33 -4.32 -5.97
CA PHE A 47 9.33 -4.60 -6.99
C PHE A 47 8.06 -3.83 -6.63
N VAL A 48 7.61 -2.96 -7.53
CA VAL A 48 6.44 -2.10 -7.31
C VAL A 48 5.46 -2.25 -8.45
N GLY A 49 4.20 -1.92 -8.19
CA GLY A 49 3.21 -1.82 -9.25
C GLY A 49 1.88 -1.22 -8.81
N PHE A 50 1.06 -0.86 -9.80
CA PHE A 50 -0.33 -0.45 -9.61
C PHE A 50 -1.25 -1.13 -10.63
N VAL A 51 -2.53 -1.21 -10.32
CA VAL A 51 -3.57 -1.76 -11.20
C VAL A 51 -4.47 -0.63 -11.72
N THR A 52 -4.75 -0.60 -13.02
CA THR A 52 -5.68 0.38 -13.63
C THR A 52 -7.12 0.09 -13.25
N SER A 53 -8.01 1.08 -13.43
CA SER A 53 -9.44 0.90 -13.16
C SER A 53 -10.12 -0.07 -14.14
N ASN A 54 -11.32 -0.50 -13.77
CA ASN A 54 -12.19 -1.29 -14.63
C ASN A 54 -12.41 -0.65 -16.02
N THR A 55 -12.60 -1.43 -17.08
CA THR A 55 -12.68 -2.91 -17.12
C THR A 55 -11.34 -3.61 -17.36
N GLU A 56 -10.26 -2.88 -17.60
CA GLU A 56 -8.98 -3.48 -18.01
C GLU A 56 -8.29 -4.19 -16.83
N ASN A 57 -8.31 -3.58 -15.64
CA ASN A 57 -7.61 -4.08 -14.45
C ASN A 57 -6.14 -4.45 -14.75
N ARG A 58 -5.48 -3.62 -15.56
CA ARG A 58 -4.13 -3.89 -16.05
C ARG A 58 -3.10 -3.56 -14.98
N LEU A 59 -2.22 -4.52 -14.74
CA LEU A 59 -1.07 -4.36 -13.87
C LEU A 59 0.08 -3.65 -14.61
N PHE A 60 0.57 -2.56 -14.03
CA PHE A 60 1.82 -1.90 -14.40
C PHE A 60 2.84 -2.11 -13.29
N THR A 61 4.01 -2.64 -13.64
CA THR A 61 5.04 -3.01 -12.66
C THR A 61 6.43 -2.56 -13.09
N LYS A 62 7.31 -2.35 -12.11
CA LYS A 62 8.75 -2.19 -12.34
C LYS A 62 9.54 -2.69 -11.12
N THR A 63 10.70 -3.27 -11.36
CA THR A 63 11.73 -3.44 -10.33
C THR A 63 12.61 -2.20 -10.28
N LEU A 64 12.54 -1.48 -9.17
CA LEU A 64 13.30 -0.27 -8.90
C LEU A 64 14.57 -0.61 -8.11
N ASN A 65 15.68 -0.01 -8.51
CA ASN A 65 16.95 0.01 -7.80
C ASN A 65 17.23 1.41 -7.24
N LYS A 66 18.26 1.53 -6.42
CA LYS A 66 18.73 2.82 -5.87
C LYS A 66 18.78 3.93 -6.95
N GLY A 67 18.16 5.06 -6.65
CA GLY A 67 18.07 6.24 -7.50
C GLY A 67 16.92 6.21 -8.51
N GLU A 68 16.26 5.07 -8.71
CA GLU A 68 15.10 4.99 -9.61
C GLU A 68 13.82 5.47 -8.93
N VAL A 69 12.91 5.97 -9.76
CA VAL A 69 11.64 6.60 -9.36
C VAL A 69 10.47 5.89 -10.02
N PHE A 70 9.33 5.86 -9.33
CA PHE A 70 8.06 5.39 -9.85
C PHE A 70 6.91 6.27 -9.33
N VAL A 71 5.85 6.40 -10.13
CA VAL A 71 4.67 7.23 -9.79
C VAL A 71 3.44 6.33 -9.74
N PHE A 72 2.70 6.41 -8.65
CA PHE A 72 1.42 5.74 -8.43
C PHE A 72 0.29 6.76 -8.59
N PRO A 73 -0.53 6.67 -9.66
CA PRO A 73 -1.64 7.61 -9.87
C PRO A 73 -2.64 7.61 -8.72
N VAL A 74 -3.21 8.78 -8.44
CA VAL A 74 -4.23 8.96 -7.38
C VAL A 74 -5.35 7.93 -7.48
N GLY A 75 -5.73 7.35 -6.33
CA GLY A 75 -6.85 6.42 -6.21
C GLY A 75 -6.60 5.01 -6.74
N LEU A 76 -5.49 4.73 -7.43
CA LEU A 76 -5.20 3.37 -7.91
C LEU A 76 -4.58 2.49 -6.80
N ILE A 77 -5.00 1.22 -6.79
CA ILE A 77 -4.43 0.21 -5.90
C ILE A 77 -2.99 -0.05 -6.35
N HIS A 78 -2.05 0.05 -5.41
CA HIS A 78 -0.64 -0.18 -5.65
C HIS A 78 0.04 -0.84 -4.44
N PHE A 79 1.26 -1.34 -4.65
CA PHE A 79 2.02 -2.07 -3.64
C PHE A 79 3.52 -1.87 -3.84
N GLN A 80 4.29 -2.19 -2.80
CA GLN A 80 5.75 -2.33 -2.87
C GLN A 80 6.18 -3.64 -2.22
N PHE A 81 7.15 -4.31 -2.81
CA PHE A 81 7.62 -5.62 -2.38
C PHE A 81 9.14 -5.68 -2.43
N ASN A 82 9.81 -6.00 -1.31
CA ASN A 82 11.26 -6.07 -1.28
C ASN A 82 11.75 -7.43 -1.83
N VAL A 83 12.06 -7.47 -3.13
CA VAL A 83 12.62 -8.66 -3.80
C VAL A 83 14.12 -8.85 -3.57
N GLY A 84 14.77 -7.87 -2.93
CA GLY A 84 16.20 -7.90 -2.64
C GLY A 84 16.58 -8.92 -1.57
N LYS A 85 17.88 -9.23 -1.51
CA LYS A 85 18.48 -10.02 -0.42
C LYS A 85 18.78 -9.17 0.82
N THR A 86 18.72 -7.84 0.70
CA THR A 86 19.03 -6.87 1.75
C THR A 86 17.83 -5.98 2.06
N ASN A 87 17.93 -5.16 3.10
CA ASN A 87 16.94 -4.13 3.39
C ASN A 87 16.78 -3.18 2.19
N ALA A 88 15.57 -2.65 2.03
CA ALA A 88 15.25 -1.60 1.07
C ALA A 88 14.71 -0.37 1.79
N ILE A 89 15.15 0.80 1.36
CA ILE A 89 14.74 2.10 1.90
C ILE A 89 14.33 2.97 0.72
N ALA A 90 13.17 3.59 0.82
CA ALA A 90 12.63 4.52 -0.16
C ALA A 90 12.00 5.74 0.51
N ILE A 91 11.94 6.85 -0.21
CA ILE A 91 11.17 8.01 0.19
C ILE A 91 10.02 8.18 -0.80
N SER A 92 8.81 8.28 -0.27
CA SER A 92 7.61 8.62 -1.04
C SER A 92 7.22 10.06 -0.77
N SER A 93 6.62 10.75 -1.74
CA SER A 93 5.99 12.06 -1.56
C SER A 93 4.60 12.04 -2.16
N LEU A 94 3.64 12.72 -1.53
CA LEU A 94 2.25 12.67 -1.94
C LEU A 94 1.78 14.04 -2.40
N SER A 95 1.01 14.09 -3.48
CA SER A 95 0.50 15.35 -4.06
C SER A 95 -0.58 16.05 -3.20
N SER A 96 -0.77 15.64 -1.95
CA SER A 96 -1.80 16.14 -1.05
C SER A 96 -1.36 16.00 0.40
N GLN A 97 -1.63 17.05 1.18
CA GLN A 97 -1.38 17.05 2.62
C GLN A 97 -2.24 16.08 3.43
N ASN A 98 -3.30 15.59 2.83
CA ASN A 98 -4.21 14.62 3.42
C ASN A 98 -4.59 13.61 2.35
N ALA A 99 -3.61 12.90 1.80
CA ALA A 99 -3.83 11.89 0.77
C ALA A 99 -4.73 10.73 1.25
N GLY A 100 -4.66 10.40 2.56
CA GLY A 100 -5.28 9.22 3.15
C GLY A 100 -4.57 7.93 2.72
N VAL A 101 -4.77 6.85 3.44
CA VAL A 101 -4.29 5.51 3.06
C VAL A 101 -5.43 4.53 3.32
N ILE A 102 -5.71 3.66 2.35
CA ILE A 102 -6.65 2.56 2.50
C ILE A 102 -5.89 1.28 2.14
N THR A 103 -5.47 0.52 3.14
CA THR A 103 -4.98 -0.86 2.93
C THR A 103 -6.18 -1.73 2.60
N ILE A 104 -6.13 -2.44 1.47
CA ILE A 104 -7.32 -3.12 0.94
C ILE A 104 -7.80 -4.22 1.88
N ALA A 105 -6.90 -5.11 2.31
CA ALA A 105 -7.26 -6.22 3.20
C ALA A 105 -7.77 -5.73 4.57
N ASP A 106 -7.11 -4.72 5.18
CA ASP A 106 -7.56 -4.14 6.45
C ASP A 106 -8.94 -3.50 6.32
N ALA A 107 -9.22 -2.82 5.20
CA ALA A 107 -10.51 -2.17 4.98
C ALA A 107 -11.65 -3.17 4.74
N ASP A 108 -11.38 -4.26 4.02
CA ASP A 108 -12.41 -5.25 3.67
C ASP A 108 -12.63 -6.28 4.79
N PHE A 109 -11.55 -6.76 5.43
CA PHE A 109 -11.61 -7.84 6.42
C PHE A 109 -11.37 -7.36 7.87
N GLY A 110 -10.71 -6.22 8.08
CA GLY A 110 -10.38 -5.69 9.41
C GLY A 110 -11.20 -4.47 9.84
N SER A 111 -12.28 -4.13 9.14
CA SER A 111 -13.09 -2.95 9.46
C SER A 111 -13.74 -3.06 10.85
N ASN A 112 -13.95 -1.93 11.52
CA ASN A 112 -14.70 -1.85 12.76
C ASN A 112 -15.87 -0.85 12.65
N PRO A 113 -17.14 -1.31 12.70
CA PRO A 113 -17.57 -2.71 12.81
C PRO A 113 -17.21 -3.55 11.56
N PRO A 114 -17.14 -4.88 11.68
CA PRO A 114 -16.83 -5.75 10.54
C PRO A 114 -17.94 -5.68 9.48
N ILE A 115 -17.55 -5.72 8.20
CA ILE A 115 -18.49 -5.89 7.09
C ILE A 115 -19.24 -7.22 7.28
N ASN A 116 -20.53 -7.25 6.95
CA ASN A 116 -21.31 -8.49 7.04
C ASN A 116 -20.63 -9.62 6.23
N PRO A 117 -20.31 -10.78 6.87
CA PRO A 117 -19.63 -11.88 6.19
C PRO A 117 -20.33 -12.36 4.92
N ASP A 118 -21.66 -12.29 4.85
CA ASP A 118 -22.43 -12.71 3.67
C ASP A 118 -22.21 -11.78 2.47
N VAL A 119 -21.88 -10.50 2.70
CA VAL A 119 -21.52 -9.55 1.65
C VAL A 119 -20.17 -9.95 1.04
N LEU A 120 -19.17 -10.19 1.89
CA LEU A 120 -17.82 -10.57 1.44
C LEU A 120 -17.79 -11.98 0.83
N THR A 121 -18.57 -12.92 1.36
CA THR A 121 -18.76 -14.27 0.79
C THR A 121 -19.19 -14.18 -0.68
N LYS A 122 -20.19 -13.34 -0.96
CA LYS A 122 -20.68 -13.13 -2.33
C LYS A 122 -19.70 -12.33 -3.19
N ALA A 123 -19.07 -11.30 -2.63
CA ALA A 123 -18.16 -10.41 -3.38
C ALA A 123 -16.87 -11.12 -3.80
N PHE A 124 -16.27 -11.89 -2.89
CA PHE A 124 -15.00 -12.59 -3.10
C PHE A 124 -15.17 -14.03 -3.59
N GLN A 125 -16.40 -14.55 -3.66
CA GLN A 125 -16.72 -15.93 -4.07
C GLN A 125 -15.98 -16.97 -3.20
N LEU A 126 -15.93 -16.70 -1.89
CA LEU A 126 -15.29 -17.56 -0.90
C LEU A 126 -16.33 -18.24 -0.02
N ASP A 127 -15.94 -19.34 0.63
CA ASP A 127 -16.74 -19.92 1.69
C ASP A 127 -16.83 -18.96 2.88
N LYS A 128 -18.00 -18.92 3.52
CA LYS A 128 -18.24 -18.04 4.69
C LYS A 128 -17.22 -18.27 5.81
N ASN A 129 -16.81 -19.52 6.04
CA ASN A 129 -15.81 -19.86 7.05
C ASN A 129 -14.44 -19.21 6.75
N VAL A 130 -14.06 -19.14 5.47
CA VAL A 130 -12.81 -18.48 5.04
C VAL A 130 -12.91 -16.97 5.26
N VAL A 131 -14.06 -16.37 4.95
CA VAL A 131 -14.29 -14.94 5.22
C VAL A 131 -14.19 -14.64 6.71
N GLU A 132 -14.83 -15.45 7.57
CA GLU A 132 -14.78 -15.26 9.02
C GLU A 132 -13.39 -15.50 9.60
N GLU A 133 -12.60 -16.41 9.00
CA GLU A 133 -11.19 -16.60 9.34
C GLU A 133 -10.36 -15.37 8.97
N LEU A 134 -10.49 -14.86 7.74
CA LEU A 134 -9.84 -13.61 7.33
C LEU A 134 -10.24 -12.44 8.25
N GLN A 135 -11.52 -12.31 8.60
CA GLN A 135 -11.97 -11.26 9.51
C GLN A 135 -11.41 -11.39 10.93
N LYS A 136 -11.06 -12.60 11.39
CA LYS A 136 -10.37 -12.78 12.67
C LYS A 136 -8.88 -12.41 12.56
N GLU A 137 -8.23 -12.80 11.48
CA GLU A 137 -6.82 -12.49 11.23
C GLU A 137 -6.58 -10.98 11.10
N PHE A 138 -7.48 -10.27 10.39
CA PHE A 138 -7.36 -8.82 10.16
C PHE A 138 -8.11 -7.96 11.20
N GLY A 139 -9.10 -8.52 11.89
CA GLY A 139 -9.94 -7.80 12.86
C GLY A 139 -9.59 -8.03 14.32
N GLY A 140 -8.59 -8.86 14.64
CA GLY A 140 -8.13 -9.07 16.01
C GLY A 140 -7.66 -7.77 16.67
N ASP A 141 -8.17 -7.50 17.88
CA ASP A 141 -7.91 -6.28 18.65
C ASP A 141 -6.41 -5.89 18.67
N ASN A 142 -6.07 -4.78 18.01
CA ASN A 142 -4.86 -4.00 18.29
C ASN A 142 -5.08 -3.07 19.47
#